data_AF-A0A2K0W420-F1
#
_entry.id   AF-A0A2K0W420-F1
#
_cell.length_a   1.000
_cell.length_b   1.000
_cell.length_c   1.000
_cell.angle_alpha   90.00
_cell.angle_beta   90.00
_cell.angle_gamma   90.00
#
_symmetry.space_group_name_H-M   'P 1'
#
loop_
_entity.id
_entity.type
_entity.pdbx_description
1 polymer ?
#
loop_
_entity_poly.entity_id
_entity_poly.type
_entity_poly.pdbx_seq_one_letter_code
_entity_poly.pdbx_strand_id
1 'polypeptide(L)'
;MISDEYPIQPEPTLKTDTDASGFVSLAAITAEAPYKRPAGMDLFHLLKVLEAKVSAAEDHIWSLREDPAYFSEQFREILDHREEMLPDTNGKLHPVTQPHQINTLWSRVLLNMVSHAYSNLEVFKLLWTEVLVCIQHQESSRNDIDPAKDLPTMYFHALTLLKFYLDQAVMVPLEQLEHSEFASPPIRKFFARMPPPDPYTSDMNVIPRAGVKITGVDKEVMFLIQTLWKDDWGLFIARLPLVVDELERLMQADPKADALISAHVAKILGDIAIIAQCLKQLELYQPWAAQFDQAIQSKIEIYRDSWKRLVPDFGQLHNTFLQKGFYKAARLAELSGRKFTYPCSKRRTKETVDTMRRAEANLDIV
;
A
#
# COMPACT_ATOMS: atom_id res chain seq x y z
N MET A 1 20.17 6.06 -42.97
CA MET A 1 20.92 7.29 -42.69
C MET A 1 21.93 7.02 -41.59
N ILE A 2 23.07 6.42 -41.93
CA ILE A 2 24.27 6.40 -41.08
C ILE A 2 25.42 6.68 -42.06
N SER A 3 26.04 7.85 -41.98
CA SER A 3 27.23 8.23 -42.75
C SER A 3 28.29 8.75 -41.79
N ASP A 4 29.54 8.79 -42.23
CA ASP A 4 30.69 9.29 -41.44
C ASP A 4 30.55 10.76 -41.00
N GLU A 5 29.60 11.52 -41.57
CA GLU A 5 29.26 12.88 -41.13
C GLU A 5 28.46 12.92 -39.82
N TYR A 6 27.75 11.84 -39.47
CA TYR A 6 26.92 11.76 -38.26
C TYR A 6 27.23 10.46 -37.49
N PRO A 7 28.42 10.37 -36.87
CA PRO A 7 28.79 9.20 -36.09
C PRO A 7 27.82 9.00 -34.92
N ILE A 8 27.49 7.74 -34.63
CA ILE A 8 26.68 7.37 -33.47
C ILE A 8 27.43 7.82 -32.21
N GLN A 9 26.87 8.81 -31.51
CA GLN A 9 27.43 9.27 -30.25
C GLN A 9 27.13 8.26 -29.13
N PRO A 10 28.04 8.12 -28.13
CA PRO A 10 27.75 7.32 -26.95
C PRO A 10 26.51 7.86 -26.23
N GLU A 11 25.79 6.97 -25.56
CA GLU A 11 24.56 7.30 -24.85
C GLU A 11 24.84 8.42 -23.82
N PRO A 12 24.10 9.55 -23.88
CA PRO A 12 24.35 10.67 -22.98
C PRO A 12 24.14 10.24 -21.54
N THR A 13 25.10 10.56 -20.68
CA THR A 13 25.03 10.23 -19.26
C THR A 13 24.02 11.16 -18.59
N LEU A 14 22.84 10.64 -18.26
CA LEU A 14 21.85 11.37 -17.47
C LEU A 14 22.36 11.49 -16.03
N LYS A 15 22.10 12.63 -15.39
CA LYS A 15 22.53 12.88 -14.01
C LYS A 15 21.70 12.00 -13.09
N THR A 16 22.27 10.89 -12.63
CA THR A 16 21.64 10.08 -11.58
C THR A 16 21.60 10.86 -10.28
N ASP A 17 20.43 11.35 -9.92
CA ASP A 17 20.12 11.74 -8.55
C ASP A 17 20.11 10.44 -7.71
N THR A 18 21.29 10.09 -7.22
CA THR A 18 21.48 9.04 -6.25
C THR A 18 21.01 9.58 -4.91
N ASP A 19 20.06 8.88 -4.29
CA ASP A 19 19.59 9.24 -2.96
C ASP A 19 20.71 9.08 -1.92
N ALA A 20 20.46 9.53 -0.69
CA ALA A 20 21.42 9.43 0.41
C ALA A 20 21.84 7.98 0.75
N SER A 21 21.13 6.97 0.22
CA SER A 21 21.44 5.55 0.39
C SER A 21 22.23 4.94 -0.78
N GLY A 22 22.54 5.72 -1.81
CA GLY A 22 23.29 5.28 -2.99
C GLY A 22 22.44 4.53 -4.02
N PHE A 23 21.11 4.53 -3.87
CA PHE A 23 20.18 3.97 -4.84
C PHE A 23 19.58 5.10 -5.70
N VAL A 24 19.19 4.77 -6.93
CA VAL A 24 18.49 5.72 -7.81
C VAL A 24 17.01 5.67 -7.42
N SER A 25 16.41 6.83 -7.11
CA SER A 25 14.97 6.92 -6.82
C SER A 25 14.12 6.38 -7.97
N LEU A 26 13.02 5.70 -7.66
CA LEU A 26 12.07 5.20 -8.68
C LEU A 26 11.55 6.33 -9.57
N ALA A 27 11.24 7.50 -9.01
CA ALA A 27 10.86 8.69 -9.77
C ALA A 27 11.93 9.10 -10.80
N ALA A 28 13.22 9.06 -10.42
CA ALA A 28 14.31 9.38 -11.34
C ALA A 28 14.42 8.32 -12.46
N ILE A 29 14.27 7.04 -12.14
CA ILE A 29 14.23 5.96 -13.14
C ILE A 29 13.07 6.18 -14.11
N THR A 30 11.88 6.50 -13.61
CA THR A 30 10.69 6.79 -14.44
C THR A 30 10.90 8.02 -15.31
N ALA A 31 11.39 9.13 -14.76
CA ALA A 31 11.58 10.38 -15.49
C ALA A 31 12.59 10.24 -16.63
N GLU A 32 13.61 9.40 -16.44
CA GLU A 32 14.63 9.11 -17.45
C GLU A 32 14.21 8.04 -18.45
N ALA A 33 13.17 7.24 -18.16
CA ALA A 33 12.76 6.11 -18.99
C ALA A 33 12.51 6.45 -20.47
N PRO A 34 11.86 7.58 -20.84
CA PRO A 34 11.63 7.95 -22.25
C PRO A 34 12.92 8.28 -23.01
N TYR A 35 14.00 8.60 -22.30
CA TYR A 35 15.28 9.00 -22.87
C TYR A 35 16.29 7.85 -22.92
N LYS A 36 15.95 6.70 -22.32
CA LYS A 36 16.76 5.48 -22.35
C LYS A 36 16.19 4.50 -23.36
N ARG A 37 17.05 3.61 -23.88
CA ARG A 37 16.53 2.43 -24.59
C ARG A 37 15.60 1.66 -23.66
N PRO A 38 14.42 1.18 -24.13
CA PRO A 38 13.53 0.39 -23.31
C PRO A 38 14.32 -0.74 -22.65
N ALA A 39 14.44 -0.67 -21.32
CA ALA A 39 15.09 -1.73 -20.57
C ALA A 39 14.22 -2.98 -20.72
N GLY A 40 14.85 -4.13 -20.98
CA GLY A 40 14.15 -5.40 -20.87
C GLY A 40 13.65 -5.58 -19.43
N MET A 41 12.60 -6.39 -19.28
CA MET A 41 12.07 -6.77 -17.97
C MET A 41 13.17 -7.28 -17.04
N ASP A 42 13.29 -6.69 -15.85
CA ASP A 42 14.28 -7.08 -14.82
C ASP A 42 13.61 -7.77 -13.62
N LEU A 43 13.47 -9.09 -13.72
CA LEU A 43 12.90 -9.91 -12.65
C LEU A 43 13.78 -9.97 -11.39
N PHE A 44 15.11 -9.81 -11.52
CA PHE A 44 16.01 -9.84 -10.36
C PHE A 44 15.89 -8.56 -9.54
N HIS A 45 15.68 -7.42 -10.19
CA HIS A 45 15.37 -6.19 -9.49
C HIS A 45 14.03 -6.30 -8.75
N LEU A 46 12.99 -6.81 -9.40
CA LEU A 46 11.70 -7.07 -8.73
C LEU A 46 11.85 -7.97 -7.51
N LEU A 47 12.63 -9.05 -7.65
CA LEU A 47 12.89 -9.98 -6.56
C LEU A 47 13.48 -9.28 -5.34
N LYS A 48 14.48 -8.42 -5.53
CA LYS A 48 15.13 -7.68 -4.43
C LYS A 48 14.20 -6.68 -3.77
N VAL A 49 13.38 -5.96 -4.55
CA VAL A 49 12.41 -5.00 -4.01
C VAL A 49 11.36 -5.73 -3.16
N LEU A 50 10.84 -6.85 -3.67
CA LEU A 50 9.88 -7.69 -2.94
C LEU A 50 10.50 -8.34 -1.70
N GLU A 51 11.75 -8.81 -1.78
CA GLU A 51 12.49 -9.35 -0.64
C GLU A 51 12.62 -8.31 0.49
N ALA A 52 13.06 -7.10 0.15
CA ALA A 52 13.15 -6.00 1.12
C ALA A 52 11.78 -5.66 1.74
N LYS A 53 10.71 -5.70 0.94
CA LYS A 53 9.34 -5.45 1.41
C LYS A 53 8.84 -6.58 2.34
N VAL A 54 9.14 -7.84 2.04
CA VAL A 54 8.83 -8.98 2.89
C VAL A 54 9.54 -8.84 4.23
N SER A 55 10.85 -8.55 4.24
CA SER A 55 11.60 -8.32 5.49
C SER A 55 11.01 -7.17 6.31
N ALA A 56 10.69 -6.04 5.67
CA ALA A 56 10.06 -4.90 6.35
C ALA A 56 8.67 -5.25 6.93
N ALA A 57 7.90 -6.13 6.27
CA ALA A 57 6.62 -6.61 6.77
C ALA A 57 6.76 -7.57 7.97
N GLU A 58 7.78 -8.43 7.97
CA GLU A 58 8.13 -9.29 9.11
C GLU A 58 8.53 -8.44 10.32
N ASP A 59 9.43 -7.47 10.12
CA ASP A 59 9.86 -6.52 11.16
C ASP A 59 8.69 -5.70 11.71
N HIS A 60 7.75 -5.30 10.85
CA HIS A 60 6.54 -4.58 11.27
C HIS A 60 5.69 -5.43 12.23
N ILE A 61 5.46 -6.71 11.93
CA ILE A 61 4.70 -7.62 12.79
C ILE A 61 5.43 -7.86 14.11
N TRP A 62 6.75 -8.06 14.10
CA TRP A 62 7.53 -8.19 15.33
C TRP A 62 7.45 -6.93 16.19
N SER A 63 7.60 -5.75 15.59
CA SER A 63 7.50 -4.47 16.30
C SER A 63 6.13 -4.27 16.93
N LEU A 64 5.05 -4.67 16.24
CA LEU A 64 3.69 -4.64 16.82
C LEU A 64 3.53 -5.55 18.04
N ARG A 65 4.30 -6.64 18.13
CA ARG A 65 4.22 -7.63 19.22
C ARG A 65 5.18 -7.34 20.38
N GLU A 66 6.31 -6.70 20.11
CA GLU A 66 7.41 -6.56 21.07
C GLU A 66 7.64 -5.13 21.56
N ASP A 67 7.22 -4.11 20.80
CA ASP A 67 7.41 -2.69 21.16
C ASP A 67 6.07 -2.03 21.54
N PRO A 68 5.82 -1.78 22.84
CA PRO A 68 4.61 -1.10 23.30
C PRO A 68 4.44 0.32 22.76
N ALA A 69 5.55 1.06 22.59
CA ALA A 69 5.47 2.41 22.03
C ALA A 69 5.05 2.34 20.56
N TYR A 70 5.69 1.49 19.77
CA TYR A 70 5.38 1.27 18.36
C TYR A 70 3.92 0.83 18.17
N PHE A 71 3.47 -0.18 18.92
CA PHE A 71 2.07 -0.62 18.90
C PHE A 71 1.12 0.56 19.15
N SER A 72 1.40 1.36 20.18
CA SER A 72 0.54 2.49 20.54
C SER A 72 0.55 3.61 19.50
N GLU A 73 1.67 3.81 18.80
CA GLU A 73 1.81 4.77 17.71
C GLU A 73 1.02 4.31 16.49
N GLN A 74 1.19 3.06 16.06
CA GLN A 74 0.44 2.48 14.94
C GLN A 74 -1.07 2.49 15.20
N PHE A 75 -1.50 2.17 16.42
CA PHE A 75 -2.91 2.25 16.79
C PHE A 75 -3.47 3.68 16.66
N ARG A 76 -2.74 4.69 17.16
CA ARG A 76 -3.17 6.09 17.06
C ARG A 76 -3.20 6.57 15.63
N GLU A 77 -2.19 6.22 14.85
CA GLU A 77 -2.10 6.57 13.45
C GLU A 77 -3.33 6.04 12.69
N ILE A 78 -3.66 4.75 12.84
CA ILE A 78 -4.86 4.17 12.22
C ILE A 78 -6.13 4.82 12.74
N LEU A 79 -6.23 5.07 14.06
CA LEU A 79 -7.38 5.74 14.67
C LEU A 79 -7.62 7.13 14.07
N ASP A 80 -6.57 7.94 13.91
CA ASP A 80 -6.66 9.30 13.39
C ASP A 80 -7.10 9.36 11.91
N HIS A 81 -6.92 8.27 11.18
CA HIS A 81 -7.33 8.08 9.79
C HIS A 81 -8.69 7.37 9.65
N ARG A 82 -9.42 7.13 10.74
CA ARG A 82 -10.78 6.58 10.68
C ARG A 82 -11.79 7.65 10.28
N GLU A 83 -12.69 7.32 9.37
CA GLU A 83 -13.82 8.19 9.00
C GLU A 83 -14.72 8.54 10.19
N GLU A 84 -14.77 7.69 11.22
CA GLU A 84 -15.48 7.97 12.47
C GLU A 84 -14.96 9.23 13.19
N MET A 85 -13.71 9.65 12.90
CA MET A 85 -13.09 10.87 13.45
C MET A 85 -13.51 12.14 12.72
N LEU A 86 -14.17 12.03 11.56
CA LEU A 86 -14.73 13.17 10.86
C LEU A 86 -15.99 13.68 11.57
N PRO A 87 -16.17 15.00 11.72
CA PRO A 87 -17.48 15.54 12.08
C PRO A 87 -18.45 15.34 10.91
N ASP A 88 -19.73 15.15 11.22
CA ASP A 88 -20.76 15.11 10.19
C ASP A 88 -21.07 16.49 9.60
N THR A 89 -21.96 16.53 8.61
CA THR A 89 -22.45 17.78 7.99
C THR A 89 -23.11 18.75 8.97
N ASN A 90 -23.52 18.29 10.16
CA ASN A 90 -24.05 19.12 11.25
C ASN A 90 -22.99 19.46 12.32
N GLY A 91 -21.72 19.09 12.10
CA GLY A 91 -20.62 19.30 13.03
C GLY A 91 -20.59 18.32 14.22
N LYS A 92 -21.38 17.25 14.22
CA LYS A 92 -21.44 16.27 15.32
C LYS A 92 -20.42 15.15 15.14
N LEU A 93 -19.91 14.64 16.26
CA LEU A 93 -19.01 13.47 16.29
C LEU A 93 -19.78 12.16 16.07
N HIS A 94 -19.07 11.12 15.63
CA HIS A 94 -19.69 9.81 15.39
C HIS A 94 -20.12 9.18 16.73
N PRO A 95 -21.30 8.52 16.84
CA PRO A 95 -21.75 7.93 18.10
C PRO A 95 -20.74 7.00 18.78
N VAL A 96 -20.01 6.20 17.99
CA VAL A 96 -18.97 5.29 18.52
C VAL A 96 -17.75 5.99 19.15
N THR A 97 -17.56 7.30 18.94
CA THR A 97 -16.49 8.05 19.63
C THR A 97 -16.88 8.43 21.06
N GLN A 98 -18.13 8.18 21.48
CA GLN A 98 -18.57 8.47 22.84
C GLN A 98 -17.99 7.45 23.83
N PRO A 99 -17.68 7.85 25.09
CA PRO A 99 -16.98 6.98 26.05
C PRO A 99 -17.60 5.60 26.28
N HIS A 100 -18.93 5.49 26.20
CA HIS A 100 -19.62 4.22 26.41
C HIS A 100 -19.59 3.27 25.19
N GLN A 101 -19.22 3.77 24.00
CA GLN A 101 -19.14 3.01 22.75
C GLN A 101 -17.72 2.94 22.16
N ILE A 102 -16.75 3.63 22.78
CA ILE A 102 -15.38 3.75 22.27
C ILE A 102 -14.68 2.41 22.04
N ASN A 103 -15.06 1.38 22.82
CA ASN A 103 -14.53 0.02 22.63
C ASN A 103 -14.87 -0.56 21.25
N THR A 104 -16.00 -0.18 20.65
CA THR A 104 -16.36 -0.59 19.28
C THR A 104 -15.37 -0.02 18.28
N LEU A 105 -15.03 1.27 18.41
CA LEU A 105 -14.05 1.92 17.55
C LEU A 105 -12.67 1.29 17.74
N TRP A 106 -12.25 1.05 18.98
CA TRP A 106 -10.96 0.41 19.26
C TRP A 106 -10.87 -1.02 18.75
N SER A 107 -11.98 -1.79 18.80
CA SER A 107 -12.04 -3.12 18.19
C SER A 107 -11.75 -3.06 16.69
N ARG A 108 -12.33 -2.08 15.98
CA ARG A 108 -12.11 -1.90 14.53
C ARG A 108 -10.68 -1.51 14.22
N VAL A 109 -10.12 -0.56 14.98
CA VAL A 109 -8.74 -0.10 14.80
C VAL A 109 -7.76 -1.25 15.02
N LEU A 110 -7.92 -2.01 16.11
CA LEU A 110 -7.07 -3.16 16.42
C LEU A 110 -7.14 -4.23 15.32
N LEU A 111 -8.35 -4.55 14.87
CA LEU A 111 -8.58 -5.50 13.79
C LEU A 111 -7.90 -5.05 12.50
N ASN A 112 -8.12 -3.80 12.07
CA ASN A 112 -7.48 -3.26 10.87
C ASN A 112 -5.96 -3.34 10.98
N MET A 113 -5.39 -2.94 12.13
CA MET A 113 -3.95 -2.99 12.35
C MET A 113 -3.39 -4.39 12.17
N VAL A 114 -3.98 -5.39 12.83
CA VAL A 114 -3.51 -6.78 12.77
C VAL A 114 -3.77 -7.39 11.41
N SER A 115 -5.00 -7.28 10.89
CA SER A 115 -5.37 -7.81 9.58
C SER A 115 -4.45 -7.25 8.50
N HIS A 116 -4.26 -5.92 8.44
CA HIS A 116 -3.41 -5.33 7.41
C HIS A 116 -1.96 -5.78 7.52
N ALA A 117 -1.40 -5.87 8.74
CA ALA A 117 -0.02 -6.32 8.93
C ALA A 117 0.21 -7.73 8.36
N TYR A 118 -0.68 -8.68 8.69
CA TYR A 118 -0.57 -10.05 8.19
C TYR A 118 -0.92 -10.17 6.70
N SER A 119 -1.94 -9.46 6.20
CA SER A 119 -2.28 -9.43 4.78
C SER A 119 -1.12 -8.96 3.93
N ASN A 120 -0.44 -7.89 4.38
CA ASN A 120 0.71 -7.32 3.69
C ASN A 120 1.84 -8.36 3.59
N LEU A 121 2.22 -9.01 4.70
CA LEU A 121 3.24 -10.05 4.68
C LEU A 121 2.89 -11.21 3.73
N GLU A 122 1.70 -11.79 3.85
CA GLU A 122 1.31 -12.97 3.05
C GLU A 122 1.26 -12.64 1.55
N VAL A 123 0.69 -11.48 1.18
CA VAL A 123 0.59 -11.06 -0.23
C VAL A 123 1.97 -10.81 -0.82
N PHE A 124 2.84 -10.02 -0.17
CA PHE A 124 4.16 -9.73 -0.72
C PHE A 124 5.08 -10.96 -0.74
N LYS A 125 4.93 -11.88 0.22
CA LYS A 125 5.66 -13.16 0.21
C LYS A 125 5.21 -14.07 -0.92
N LEU A 126 3.91 -14.09 -1.23
CA LEU A 126 3.39 -14.77 -2.41
C LEU A 126 3.98 -14.18 -3.69
N LEU A 127 3.94 -12.85 -3.86
CA LEU A 127 4.52 -12.17 -5.02
C LEU A 127 6.02 -12.47 -5.19
N TRP A 128 6.79 -12.42 -4.09
CA TRP A 128 8.21 -12.76 -4.09
C TRP A 128 8.44 -14.20 -4.57
N THR A 129 7.62 -15.14 -4.11
CA THR A 129 7.69 -16.56 -4.52
C THR A 129 7.39 -16.73 -6.01
N GLU A 130 6.37 -16.06 -6.54
CA GLU A 130 6.03 -16.14 -7.96
C GLU A 130 7.10 -15.50 -8.86
N VAL A 131 7.76 -14.43 -8.41
CA VAL A 131 8.90 -13.86 -9.14
C VAL A 131 10.07 -14.85 -9.18
N LEU A 132 10.36 -15.56 -8.09
CA LEU A 132 11.36 -16.64 -8.10
C LEU A 132 11.03 -17.73 -9.12
N VAL A 133 9.77 -18.16 -9.18
CA VAL A 133 9.30 -19.16 -10.16
C VAL A 133 9.49 -18.65 -11.59
N CYS A 134 9.19 -17.38 -11.86
CA CYS A 134 9.44 -16.76 -13.15
C CYS A 134 10.93 -16.77 -13.52
N ILE A 135 11.82 -16.45 -12.58
CA ILE A 135 13.28 -16.48 -12.79
C ILE A 135 13.75 -17.90 -13.12
N GLN A 136 13.31 -18.90 -12.35
CA GLN A 136 13.68 -20.30 -12.59
C GLN A 136 13.28 -20.77 -13.99
N HIS A 137 12.07 -20.42 -14.44
CA HIS A 137 11.61 -20.75 -15.79
C HIS A 137 12.36 -19.97 -16.89
N GLN A 138 12.70 -18.71 -16.64
CA GLN A 138 13.50 -17.89 -17.56
C GLN A 138 14.90 -18.48 -17.74
N GLU A 139 15.56 -18.88 -16.65
CA GLU A 139 16.90 -19.48 -16.70
C GLU A 139 16.88 -20.83 -17.39
N SER A 140 15.92 -21.69 -17.06
CA SER A 140 15.78 -23.03 -17.63
C SER A 140 15.51 -23.01 -19.14
N SER A 141 14.91 -21.93 -19.64
CA SER A 141 14.49 -21.81 -21.04
C SER A 141 15.19 -20.68 -21.80
N ARG A 142 16.31 -20.17 -21.27
CA ARG A 142 16.98 -18.96 -21.78
C ARG A 142 17.30 -19.04 -23.28
N ASN A 143 17.69 -20.21 -23.76
CA ASN A 143 18.07 -20.42 -25.16
C ASN A 143 16.86 -20.50 -26.12
N ASP A 144 15.65 -20.68 -25.59
CA ASP A 144 14.42 -20.84 -26.35
C ASP A 144 13.63 -19.53 -26.46
N ILE A 145 14.06 -18.47 -25.77
CA ILE A 145 13.42 -17.16 -25.78
C ILE A 145 13.85 -16.40 -27.05
N ASP A 146 12.90 -16.21 -27.96
CA ASP A 146 13.06 -15.50 -29.22
C ASP A 146 11.85 -14.60 -29.45
N PRO A 147 11.99 -13.26 -29.55
CA PRO A 147 10.87 -12.34 -29.76
C PRO A 147 9.99 -12.66 -30.98
N ALA A 148 10.49 -13.44 -31.94
CA ALA A 148 9.72 -13.89 -33.11
C ALA A 148 8.85 -15.14 -32.84
N LYS A 149 8.93 -15.73 -31.65
CA LYS A 149 8.24 -16.97 -31.25
C LYS A 149 7.48 -16.77 -29.95
N ASP A 150 6.56 -17.68 -29.67
CA ASP A 150 5.90 -17.73 -28.37
C ASP A 150 6.90 -18.14 -27.27
N LEU A 151 6.67 -17.63 -26.05
CA LEU A 151 7.45 -18.06 -24.90
C LEU A 151 7.18 -19.54 -24.59
N PRO A 152 8.17 -20.25 -24.00
CA PRO A 152 7.95 -21.56 -23.41
C PRO A 152 6.72 -21.57 -22.51
N THR A 153 5.82 -22.55 -22.70
CA THR A 153 4.47 -22.56 -22.10
C THR A 153 4.48 -22.35 -20.59
N MET A 154 5.40 -22.99 -19.87
CA MET A 154 5.49 -22.87 -18.41
C MET A 154 5.98 -21.49 -17.97
N TYR A 155 6.91 -20.88 -18.73
CA TYR A 155 7.38 -19.53 -18.43
C TYR A 155 6.29 -18.50 -18.69
N PHE A 156 5.59 -18.60 -19.84
CA PHE A 156 4.44 -17.74 -20.12
C PHE A 156 3.35 -17.87 -19.06
N HIS A 157 3.06 -19.10 -18.64
CA HIS A 157 2.10 -19.36 -17.57
C HIS A 157 2.51 -18.67 -16.26
N ALA A 158 3.76 -18.81 -15.83
CA ALA A 158 4.27 -18.16 -14.62
C ALA A 158 4.12 -16.63 -14.67
N LEU A 159 4.49 -16.00 -15.79
CA LEU A 159 4.34 -14.55 -15.97
C LEU A 159 2.86 -14.11 -15.95
N THR A 160 1.97 -14.85 -16.60
CA THR A 160 0.53 -14.55 -16.57
C THR A 160 -0.08 -14.72 -15.19
N LEU A 161 0.36 -15.71 -14.41
CA LEU A 161 -0.08 -15.93 -13.04
C LEU A 161 0.42 -14.80 -12.13
N LEU A 162 1.70 -14.42 -12.25
CA LEU A 162 2.27 -13.29 -11.53
C LEU A 162 1.51 -12.00 -11.82
N LYS A 163 1.22 -11.68 -13.09
CA LYS A 163 0.40 -10.51 -13.44
C LYS A 163 -0.96 -10.55 -12.76
N PHE A 164 -1.66 -11.69 -12.83
CA PHE A 164 -2.95 -11.83 -12.16
C PHE A 164 -2.83 -11.61 -10.64
N TYR A 165 -1.81 -12.15 -9.99
CA TYR A 165 -1.59 -11.92 -8.55
C TYR A 165 -1.24 -10.48 -8.23
N LEU A 166 -0.51 -9.76 -9.09
CA LEU A 166 -0.29 -8.32 -8.92
C LEU A 166 -1.59 -7.52 -9.05
N ASP A 167 -2.42 -7.85 -10.04
CA ASP A 167 -3.74 -7.23 -10.22
C ASP A 167 -4.68 -7.50 -9.02
N GLN A 168 -4.58 -8.65 -8.35
CA GLN A 168 -5.32 -8.92 -7.12
C GLN A 168 -4.68 -8.25 -5.89
N ALA A 169 -3.35 -8.25 -5.80
CA ALA A 169 -2.60 -7.71 -4.69
C ALA A 169 -2.81 -6.20 -4.52
N VAL A 170 -2.91 -5.44 -5.63
CA VAL A 170 -3.11 -3.99 -5.57
C VAL A 170 -4.45 -3.60 -4.94
N MET A 171 -5.47 -4.45 -5.05
CA MET A 171 -6.80 -4.15 -4.49
C MET A 171 -6.75 -3.95 -2.98
N VAL A 172 -5.86 -4.66 -2.27
CA VAL A 172 -5.74 -4.58 -0.81
C VAL A 172 -5.32 -3.17 -0.34
N PRO A 173 -4.18 -2.60 -0.76
CA PRO A 173 -3.82 -1.24 -0.35
C PRO A 173 -4.73 -0.16 -0.97
N LEU A 174 -5.38 -0.41 -2.12
CA LEU A 174 -6.38 0.52 -2.66
C LEU A 174 -7.62 0.62 -1.77
N GLU A 175 -8.12 -0.50 -1.24
CA GLU A 175 -9.20 -0.52 -0.26
C GLU A 175 -8.76 0.18 1.04
N GLN A 176 -7.51 0.02 1.47
CA GLN A 176 -6.99 0.75 2.64
C GLN A 176 -6.95 2.27 2.40
N LEU A 177 -6.59 2.69 1.18
CA LEU A 177 -6.53 4.09 0.79
C LEU A 177 -7.93 4.71 0.80
N GLU A 178 -8.92 4.04 0.22
CA GLU A 178 -10.34 4.43 0.24
C GLU A 178 -10.81 4.79 1.66
N HIS A 179 -10.55 3.91 2.64
CA HIS A 179 -11.05 4.07 4.00
C HIS A 179 -10.21 5.01 4.89
N SER A 180 -9.09 5.53 4.40
CA SER A 180 -8.15 6.33 5.20
C SER A 180 -7.90 7.74 4.65
N GLU A 181 -8.03 7.95 3.34
CA GLU A 181 -7.62 9.17 2.66
C GLU A 181 -8.40 10.39 3.18
N PHE A 182 -9.73 10.37 3.10
CA PHE A 182 -10.56 11.54 3.43
C PHE A 182 -10.54 11.92 4.90
N ALA A 183 -10.28 10.95 5.77
CA ALA A 183 -10.13 11.17 7.20
C ALA A 183 -8.70 11.55 7.60
N SER A 184 -7.73 11.45 6.68
CA SER A 184 -6.33 11.74 6.98
C SER A 184 -6.15 13.16 7.53
N PRO A 185 -5.31 13.34 8.56
CA PRO A 185 -5.17 14.63 9.25
C PRO A 185 -4.89 15.85 8.33
N PRO A 186 -4.08 15.76 7.26
CA PRO A 186 -3.80 16.90 6.40
C PRO A 186 -5.00 17.37 5.56
N ILE A 187 -5.84 16.43 5.08
CA ILE A 187 -6.92 16.74 4.13
C ILE A 187 -8.32 16.69 4.74
N ARG A 188 -8.51 16.09 5.91
CA ARG A 188 -9.84 15.94 6.55
C ARG A 188 -10.64 17.23 6.72
N LYS A 189 -9.96 18.38 6.76
CA LYS A 189 -10.59 19.71 6.80
C LYS A 189 -11.47 19.98 5.57
N PHE A 190 -11.19 19.35 4.45
CA PHE A 190 -11.93 19.48 3.20
C PHE A 190 -13.17 18.60 3.13
N PHE A 191 -13.35 17.69 4.09
CA PHE A 191 -14.40 16.68 4.06
C PHE A 191 -15.29 16.73 5.30
N ALA A 192 -16.47 16.14 5.17
CA ALA A 192 -17.40 15.87 6.26
C ALA A 192 -18.15 14.57 5.93
N ARG A 193 -18.48 13.80 6.96
CA ARG A 193 -19.32 12.61 6.77
C ARG A 193 -20.79 12.98 6.72
N MET A 194 -21.59 12.20 6.00
CA MET A 194 -23.03 12.23 6.16
C MET A 194 -23.41 11.68 7.55
N PRO A 195 -24.52 12.12 8.16
CA PRO A 195 -25.05 11.46 9.35
C PRO A 195 -25.22 9.97 9.08
N PRO A 196 -24.74 9.09 9.97
CA PRO A 196 -24.65 7.67 9.68
C PRO A 196 -26.07 7.08 9.68
N PRO A 197 -26.39 6.17 8.74
CA PRO A 197 -27.71 5.53 8.70
C PRO A 197 -27.97 4.67 9.94
N ASP A 198 -26.91 4.14 10.54
CA ASP A 198 -26.89 3.38 11.79
C ASP A 198 -25.78 3.93 12.69
N PRO A 199 -26.02 4.26 13.98
CA PRO A 199 -24.97 4.68 14.91
C PRO A 199 -23.80 3.70 15.05
N TYR A 200 -23.98 2.43 14.67
CA TYR A 200 -22.95 1.40 14.73
C TYR A 200 -22.33 1.06 13.38
N THR A 201 -22.69 1.68 12.26
CA THR A 201 -21.98 1.36 11.00
C THR A 201 -20.55 1.90 11.02
N SER A 202 -19.64 1.24 10.32
CA SER A 202 -18.34 1.82 9.92
C SER A 202 -18.38 2.31 8.47
N ASP A 203 -19.38 1.92 7.70
CA ASP A 203 -19.60 2.35 6.32
C ASP A 203 -20.23 3.75 6.33
N MET A 204 -19.45 4.75 5.91
CA MET A 204 -19.84 6.15 5.95
C MET A 204 -19.69 6.77 4.57
N ASN A 205 -20.67 7.60 4.21
CA ASN A 205 -20.56 8.41 3.01
C ASN A 205 -19.86 9.73 3.35
N VAL A 206 -18.65 9.93 2.83
CA VAL A 206 -17.87 11.16 3.02
C VAL A 206 -18.02 12.08 1.80
N ILE A 207 -18.32 13.34 2.07
CA ILE A 207 -18.55 14.36 1.04
C ILE A 207 -17.63 15.57 1.23
N PRO A 208 -17.34 16.32 0.14
CA PRO A 208 -16.65 17.60 0.26
C PRO A 208 -17.42 18.59 1.13
N ARG A 209 -16.70 19.30 1.98
CA ARG A 209 -17.28 20.33 2.87
C ARG A 209 -17.52 21.62 2.10
N ALA A 210 -18.74 22.14 2.19
CA ALA A 210 -19.09 23.42 1.61
C ALA A 210 -18.32 24.59 2.26
N GLY A 211 -17.94 25.58 1.46
CA GLY A 211 -17.31 26.82 1.94
C GLY A 211 -15.82 26.73 2.30
N VAL A 212 -15.17 25.57 2.11
CA VAL A 212 -13.72 25.44 2.28
C VAL A 212 -13.01 25.83 0.99
N LYS A 213 -11.99 26.69 1.10
CA LYS A 213 -11.16 27.06 -0.04
C LYS A 213 -10.23 25.90 -0.40
N ILE A 214 -10.40 25.37 -1.61
CA ILE A 214 -9.55 24.33 -2.20
C ILE A 214 -8.67 24.99 -3.27
N THR A 215 -7.35 24.87 -3.13
CA THR A 215 -6.36 25.40 -4.08
C THR A 215 -6.23 24.51 -5.32
N GLY A 216 -5.42 24.92 -6.31
CA GLY A 216 -5.13 24.08 -7.49
C GLY A 216 -4.43 22.78 -7.10
N VAL A 217 -3.37 22.88 -6.29
CA VAL A 217 -2.58 21.74 -5.80
C VAL A 217 -3.43 20.77 -4.99
N ASP A 218 -4.31 21.27 -4.11
CA ASP A 218 -5.23 20.41 -3.35
C ASP A 218 -6.10 19.56 -4.29
N LYS A 219 -6.60 20.15 -5.39
CA LYS A 219 -7.42 19.43 -6.38
C LYS A 219 -6.62 18.41 -7.16
N GLU A 220 -5.39 18.73 -7.54
CA GLU A 220 -4.52 17.82 -8.30
C GLU A 220 -4.17 16.58 -7.47
N VAL A 221 -3.76 16.75 -6.20
CA VAL A 221 -3.47 15.63 -5.30
C VAL A 221 -4.73 14.79 -5.08
N MET A 222 -5.86 15.41 -4.72
CA MET A 222 -7.13 14.68 -4.52
C MET A 222 -7.59 13.96 -5.79
N PHE A 223 -7.38 14.56 -6.97
CA PHE A 223 -7.72 13.93 -8.24
C PHE A 223 -6.90 12.65 -8.44
N LEU A 224 -5.58 12.71 -8.30
CA LEU A 224 -4.70 11.55 -8.49
C LEU A 224 -5.02 10.43 -7.49
N ILE A 225 -5.23 10.76 -6.20
CA ILE A 225 -5.55 9.74 -5.19
C ILE A 225 -6.93 9.12 -5.47
N GLN A 226 -7.94 9.92 -5.79
CA GLN A 226 -9.26 9.39 -6.13
C GLN A 226 -9.23 8.58 -7.43
N THR A 227 -8.36 8.91 -8.39
CA THR A 227 -8.16 8.06 -9.57
C THR A 227 -7.65 6.67 -9.18
N LEU A 228 -6.84 6.52 -8.13
CA LEU A 228 -6.32 5.22 -7.73
C LEU A 228 -7.38 4.24 -7.22
N TRP A 229 -8.44 4.72 -6.54
CA TRP A 229 -9.40 3.81 -5.88
C TRP A 229 -10.88 4.04 -6.24
N LYS A 230 -11.25 5.25 -6.71
CA LYS A 230 -12.65 5.63 -6.95
C LYS A 230 -13.04 5.66 -8.42
N ASP A 231 -12.09 5.96 -9.31
CA ASP A 231 -12.32 6.10 -10.75
C ASP A 231 -11.74 4.90 -11.51
N ASP A 232 -12.41 3.75 -11.43
CA ASP A 232 -12.00 2.51 -12.10
C ASP A 232 -11.72 2.72 -13.60
N TRP A 233 -12.53 3.56 -14.25
CA TRP A 233 -12.39 3.84 -15.68
C TRP A 233 -11.18 4.73 -15.96
N GLY A 234 -11.00 5.80 -15.16
CA GLY A 234 -9.83 6.65 -15.22
C GLY A 234 -8.54 5.87 -14.96
N LEU A 235 -8.51 5.01 -13.94
CA LEU A 235 -7.38 4.14 -13.63
C LEU A 235 -7.11 3.14 -14.74
N PHE A 236 -8.15 2.55 -15.33
CA PHE A 236 -8.00 1.64 -16.46
C PHE A 236 -7.34 2.31 -17.67
N ILE A 237 -7.75 3.55 -17.99
CA ILE A 237 -7.17 4.31 -19.10
C ILE A 237 -5.75 4.76 -18.79
N ALA A 238 -5.55 5.36 -17.62
CA ALA A 238 -4.26 5.93 -17.22
C ALA A 238 -3.23 4.85 -16.88
N ARG A 239 -3.68 3.66 -16.47
CA ARG A 239 -2.88 2.58 -15.86
C ARG A 239 -2.29 3.00 -14.51
N LEU A 240 -2.31 2.05 -13.58
CA LEU A 240 -1.81 2.25 -12.22
C LEU A 240 -0.39 2.86 -12.16
N PRO A 241 0.61 2.39 -12.93
CA PRO A 241 1.97 2.93 -12.82
C PRO A 241 2.05 4.42 -13.14
N LEU A 242 1.30 4.92 -14.12
CA LEU A 242 1.36 6.33 -14.50
C LEU A 242 0.72 7.24 -13.45
N VAL A 243 -0.38 6.81 -12.81
CA VAL A 243 -1.03 7.60 -11.76
C VAL A 243 -0.13 7.71 -10.53
N VAL A 244 0.55 6.61 -10.16
CA VAL A 244 1.50 6.58 -9.05
C VAL A 244 2.73 7.43 -9.36
N ASP A 245 3.32 7.27 -10.55
CA ASP A 245 4.48 8.04 -11.02
C ASP A 245 4.16 9.55 -11.00
N GLU A 246 2.97 9.96 -11.44
CA GLU A 246 2.55 11.37 -11.45
C GLU A 246 2.32 11.92 -10.04
N LEU A 247 1.76 11.12 -9.13
CA LEU A 247 1.60 11.50 -7.73
C LEU A 247 2.95 11.71 -7.04
N GLU A 248 3.90 10.78 -7.24
CA GLU A 248 5.27 10.91 -6.70
C GLU A 248 5.96 12.15 -7.29
N ARG A 249 5.85 12.37 -8.60
CA ARG A 249 6.39 13.56 -9.27
C ARG A 249 5.82 14.85 -8.69
N LEU A 250 4.50 14.89 -8.42
CA LEU A 250 3.84 16.06 -7.85
C LEU A 250 4.31 16.34 -6.42
N MET A 251 4.42 15.30 -5.58
CA MET A 251 4.93 15.41 -4.21
C MET A 251 6.37 15.96 -4.18
N GLN A 252 7.23 15.49 -5.09
CA GLN A 252 8.61 15.97 -5.20
C GLN A 252 8.71 17.42 -5.72
N ALA A 253 7.80 17.81 -6.63
CA ALA A 253 7.83 19.12 -7.27
C ALA A 253 7.23 20.25 -6.41
N ASP A 254 6.20 19.95 -5.59
CA ASP A 254 5.53 20.94 -4.74
C ASP A 254 5.45 20.47 -3.28
N PRO A 255 6.17 21.14 -2.33
CA PRO A 255 6.10 20.83 -0.91
C PRO A 255 4.68 20.90 -0.31
N LYS A 256 3.76 21.64 -0.94
CA LYS A 256 2.35 21.65 -0.53
C LYS A 256 1.65 20.35 -0.86
N ALA A 257 2.01 19.71 -1.98
CA ALA A 257 1.46 18.41 -2.34
C ALA A 257 1.96 17.34 -1.37
N ASP A 258 3.27 17.32 -1.08
CA ASP A 258 3.85 16.44 -0.06
C ASP A 258 3.18 16.60 1.31
N ALA A 259 2.97 17.85 1.74
CA ALA A 259 2.31 18.14 3.03
C ALA A 259 0.83 17.70 3.12
N LEU A 260 0.19 17.31 2.01
CA LEU A 260 -1.17 16.74 2.00
C LEU A 260 -1.17 15.23 2.25
N ILE A 261 -0.02 14.56 2.16
CA ILE A 261 0.11 13.12 2.37
C ILE A 261 0.62 12.87 3.79
N SER A 262 -0.17 12.18 4.62
CA SER A 262 0.29 11.77 5.94
C SER A 262 1.29 10.61 5.84
N ALA A 263 2.06 10.35 6.91
CA ALA A 263 2.96 9.21 6.96
C ALA A 263 2.22 7.87 6.76
N HIS A 264 1.01 7.72 7.29
CA HIS A 264 0.15 6.56 7.05
C HIS A 264 -0.21 6.37 5.58
N VAL A 265 -0.70 7.43 4.92
CA VAL A 265 -1.10 7.37 3.52
C VAL A 265 0.13 7.13 2.63
N ALA A 266 1.27 7.75 2.95
CA ALA A 266 2.53 7.50 2.25
C ALA A 266 2.96 6.02 2.32
N LYS A 267 2.77 5.34 3.46
CA LYS A 267 3.05 3.90 3.59
C LYS A 267 2.17 3.07 2.66
N ILE A 268 0.87 3.39 2.58
CA ILE A 268 -0.08 2.71 1.67
C ILE A 268 0.31 2.95 0.21
N LEU A 269 0.62 4.20 -0.15
CA LEU A 269 1.08 4.57 -1.50
C LEU A 269 2.41 3.87 -1.86
N GLY A 270 3.31 3.68 -0.91
CA GLY A 270 4.55 2.93 -1.10
C GLY A 270 4.29 1.47 -1.48
N ASP A 271 3.31 0.82 -0.86
CA ASP A 271 2.91 -0.55 -1.19
C ASP A 271 2.30 -0.63 -2.60
N ILE A 272 1.45 0.34 -2.94
CA ILE A 272 0.89 0.48 -4.30
C ILE A 272 2.02 0.69 -5.31
N ALA A 273 3.01 1.53 -5.01
CA ALA A 273 4.13 1.83 -5.90
C ALA A 273 5.00 0.61 -6.19
N ILE A 274 5.25 -0.25 -5.20
CA ILE A 274 5.99 -1.50 -5.41
C ILE A 274 5.23 -2.41 -6.38
N ILE A 275 3.92 -2.58 -6.19
CA ILE A 275 3.07 -3.43 -7.06
C ILE A 275 2.99 -2.83 -8.47
N ALA A 276 2.83 -1.50 -8.58
CA ALA A 276 2.81 -0.78 -9.83
C ALA A 276 4.12 -0.94 -10.61
N GLN A 277 5.26 -0.88 -9.91
CA GLN A 277 6.56 -1.11 -10.54
C GLN A 277 6.71 -2.56 -11.04
N CYS A 278 6.19 -3.55 -10.30
CA CYS A 278 6.16 -4.93 -10.77
C CYS A 278 5.31 -5.08 -12.05
N LEU A 279 4.13 -4.47 -12.09
CA LEU A 279 3.26 -4.46 -13.28
C LEU A 279 3.97 -3.80 -14.47
N LYS A 280 4.58 -2.64 -14.25
CA LYS A 280 5.35 -1.90 -15.27
C LYS A 280 6.47 -2.76 -15.87
N GLN A 281 7.21 -3.52 -15.05
CA GLN A 281 8.25 -4.43 -15.55
C GLN A 281 7.69 -5.55 -16.42
N LEU A 282 6.51 -6.10 -16.10
CA LEU A 282 5.86 -7.10 -16.94
C LEU A 282 5.40 -6.50 -18.28
N GLU A 283 4.89 -5.27 -18.27
CA GLU A 283 4.44 -4.56 -19.48
C GLU A 283 5.58 -4.27 -20.47
N LEU A 284 6.82 -4.15 -19.97
CA LEU A 284 8.04 -3.99 -20.79
C LEU A 284 8.40 -5.26 -21.58
N TYR A 285 7.85 -6.43 -21.23
CA TYR A 285 8.23 -7.71 -21.84
C TYR A 285 7.51 -7.98 -23.18
N GLN A 286 7.70 -7.06 -24.12
CA GLN A 286 7.14 -7.12 -25.46
C GLN A 286 7.90 -8.13 -26.35
N PRO A 287 7.20 -8.81 -27.29
CA PRO A 287 5.78 -8.65 -27.64
C PRO A 287 4.82 -9.46 -26.75
N TRP A 288 5.33 -10.30 -25.85
CA TRP A 288 4.51 -11.28 -25.13
C TRP A 288 3.54 -10.66 -24.13
N ALA A 289 3.90 -9.52 -23.55
CA ALA A 289 3.04 -8.81 -22.59
C ALA A 289 1.66 -8.45 -23.16
N ALA A 290 1.56 -8.24 -24.48
CA ALA A 290 0.29 -7.96 -25.16
C ALA A 290 -0.73 -9.13 -25.05
N GLN A 291 -0.26 -10.35 -24.75
CA GLN A 291 -1.11 -11.54 -24.66
C GLN A 291 -1.61 -11.83 -23.24
N PHE A 292 -1.06 -11.16 -22.21
CA PHE A 292 -1.31 -11.52 -20.82
C PHE A 292 -2.79 -11.39 -20.43
N ASP A 293 -3.44 -10.29 -20.76
CA ASP A 293 -4.84 -10.07 -20.39
C ASP A 293 -5.75 -11.14 -21.01
N GLN A 294 -5.57 -11.47 -22.29
CA GLN A 294 -6.33 -12.53 -22.96
C GLN A 294 -6.07 -13.90 -22.31
N ALA A 295 -4.81 -14.21 -22.01
CA ALA A 295 -4.43 -15.47 -21.36
C ALA A 295 -5.04 -15.60 -19.96
N ILE A 296 -5.06 -14.52 -19.19
CA ILE A 296 -5.71 -14.45 -17.87
C ILE A 296 -7.20 -14.69 -18.01
N GLN A 297 -7.88 -14.00 -18.93
CA GLN A 297 -9.33 -14.18 -19.13
C GLN A 297 -9.68 -15.63 -19.49
N SER A 298 -8.85 -16.32 -20.27
CA SER A 298 -9.08 -17.73 -20.62
C SER A 298 -8.99 -18.70 -19.42
N LYS A 299 -8.36 -18.29 -18.32
CA LYS A 299 -8.09 -19.11 -17.13
C LYS A 299 -8.57 -18.45 -15.83
N ILE A 300 -9.43 -17.45 -15.92
CA ILE A 300 -9.74 -16.54 -14.80
C ILE A 300 -10.25 -17.26 -13.56
N GLU A 301 -11.11 -18.27 -13.71
CA GLU A 301 -11.64 -19.04 -12.58
C GLU A 301 -10.55 -19.88 -11.90
N ILE A 302 -9.65 -20.49 -12.67
CA ILE A 302 -8.52 -21.27 -12.13
C ILE A 302 -7.61 -20.37 -11.30
N TYR A 303 -7.32 -19.18 -11.82
CA TYR A 303 -6.46 -18.21 -11.14
C TYR A 303 -7.12 -17.64 -9.89
N ARG A 304 -8.42 -17.32 -9.95
CA ARG A 304 -9.20 -16.87 -8.78
C ARG A 304 -9.26 -17.94 -7.69
N ASP A 305 -9.46 -19.20 -8.05
CA ASP A 305 -9.46 -20.31 -7.09
C ASP A 305 -8.08 -20.57 -6.51
N SER A 306 -7.00 -20.35 -7.28
CA SER A 306 -5.64 -20.40 -6.76
C SER A 306 -5.39 -19.29 -5.73
N TRP A 307 -5.75 -18.05 -6.08
CA TRP A 307 -5.61 -16.90 -5.18
C TRP A 307 -6.34 -17.11 -3.86
N LYS A 308 -7.61 -17.51 -3.89
CA LYS A 308 -8.43 -17.79 -2.69
C LYS A 308 -7.85 -18.89 -1.78
N ARG A 309 -7.08 -19.83 -2.33
CA ARG A 309 -6.44 -20.89 -1.55
C ARG A 309 -5.14 -20.42 -0.89
N LEU A 310 -4.42 -19.50 -1.53
CA LEU A 310 -3.11 -19.03 -1.08
C LEU A 310 -3.21 -17.82 -0.16
N VAL A 311 -4.16 -16.92 -0.41
CA VAL A 311 -4.36 -15.70 0.36
C VAL A 311 -5.56 -15.86 1.28
N PRO A 312 -5.40 -15.71 2.61
CA PRO A 312 -6.51 -15.76 3.55
C PRO A 312 -7.59 -14.72 3.21
N ASP A 313 -8.87 -15.08 3.43
CA ASP A 313 -9.97 -14.13 3.29
C ASP A 313 -10.04 -13.19 4.51
N PHE A 314 -9.25 -12.12 4.45
CA PHE A 314 -9.20 -11.11 5.49
C PHE A 314 -10.50 -10.30 5.62
N GLY A 315 -11.30 -10.21 4.55
CA GLY A 315 -12.64 -9.59 4.59
C GLY A 315 -13.63 -10.42 5.40
N GLN A 316 -13.60 -11.75 5.25
CA GLN A 316 -14.38 -12.65 6.10
C GLN A 316 -13.92 -12.59 7.55
N LEU A 317 -12.61 -12.49 7.80
CA LEU A 317 -12.07 -12.29 9.14
C LEU A 317 -12.58 -10.97 9.74
N HIS A 318 -12.61 -9.90 8.95
CA HIS A 318 -13.14 -8.60 9.35
C HIS A 318 -14.63 -8.69 9.74
N ASN A 319 -15.46 -9.25 8.86
CA ASN A 319 -16.90 -9.41 9.07
C ASN A 319 -17.22 -10.31 10.28
N THR A 320 -16.49 -11.40 10.45
CA THR A 320 -16.66 -12.31 11.59
C THR A 320 -16.29 -11.63 12.90
N PHE A 321 -15.26 -10.79 12.89
CA PHE A 321 -14.81 -10.06 14.06
C PHE A 321 -15.83 -8.99 14.49
N LEU A 322 -16.41 -8.26 13.52
CA LEU A 322 -17.48 -7.29 13.77
C LEU A 322 -18.72 -7.96 14.38
N GLN A 323 -19.11 -9.14 13.89
CA GLN A 323 -20.30 -9.86 14.38
C GLN A 323 -20.12 -10.43 15.80
N LYS A 324 -18.91 -10.84 16.18
CA LYS A 324 -18.66 -11.51 17.46
C LYS A 324 -18.40 -10.56 18.63
N GLY A 325 -18.46 -9.25 18.42
CA GLY A 325 -18.38 -8.28 19.51
C GLY A 325 -17.12 -8.45 20.37
N PHE A 326 -15.94 -8.36 19.74
CA PHE A 326 -14.61 -8.51 20.37
C PHE A 326 -14.24 -7.36 21.34
N TYR A 327 -15.22 -6.83 22.08
CA TYR A 327 -15.05 -5.74 23.05
C TYR A 327 -14.01 -6.04 24.13
N LYS A 328 -13.79 -7.32 24.44
CA LYS A 328 -12.76 -7.74 25.40
C LYS A 328 -11.36 -7.46 24.89
N ALA A 329 -11.05 -7.80 23.63
CA ALA A 329 -9.74 -7.53 23.03
C ALA A 329 -9.49 -6.02 22.88
N ALA A 330 -10.52 -5.25 22.50
CA ALA A 330 -10.39 -3.79 22.41
C ALA A 330 -10.11 -3.09 23.75
N ARG A 331 -10.68 -3.59 24.86
CA ARG A 331 -10.34 -3.10 26.20
C ARG A 331 -8.87 -3.34 26.55
N LEU A 332 -8.27 -4.39 26.00
CA LEU A 332 -6.85 -4.67 26.21
C LEU A 332 -5.97 -3.71 25.39
N ALA A 333 -6.42 -3.28 24.21
CA ALA A 333 -5.77 -2.26 23.40
C ALA A 333 -6.08 -0.81 23.84
N GLU A 334 -6.77 -0.59 24.97
CA GLU A 334 -7.10 0.75 25.48
C GLU A 334 -5.84 1.60 25.69
N LEU A 335 -5.78 2.75 24.99
CA LEU A 335 -4.66 3.69 25.07
C LEU A 335 -4.75 4.68 26.25
N SER A 336 -5.81 4.62 27.05
CA SER A 336 -6.01 5.53 28.17
C SER A 336 -5.00 5.27 29.29
N GLY A 337 -4.77 6.27 30.15
CA GLY A 337 -3.97 6.09 31.36
C GLY A 337 -2.48 5.77 31.14
N ARG A 338 -1.90 6.10 29.98
CA ARG A 338 -0.47 5.89 29.65
C ARG A 338 -0.06 4.40 29.63
N LYS A 339 -1.01 3.49 29.37
CA LYS A 339 -0.84 2.03 29.42
C LYS A 339 0.40 1.48 28.68
N PHE A 340 0.69 2.05 27.51
CA PHE A 340 1.80 1.64 26.64
C PHE A 340 2.94 2.67 26.62
N THR A 341 3.06 3.53 27.63
CA THR A 341 4.16 4.51 27.68
C THR A 341 5.49 3.79 27.91
N TYR A 342 6.39 3.91 26.94
CA TYR A 342 7.69 3.22 26.96
C TYR A 342 8.87 4.23 26.99
N PRO A 343 9.34 4.67 28.17
CA PRO A 343 10.36 5.71 28.29
C PRO A 343 11.79 5.17 28.08
N CYS A 344 12.04 4.47 26.96
CA CYS A 344 13.34 3.83 26.66
C CYS A 344 14.50 4.82 26.53
N SER A 345 14.22 6.05 26.09
CA SER A 345 15.20 7.14 25.96
C SER A 345 15.55 7.82 27.29
N LYS A 346 14.83 7.53 28.38
CA LYS A 346 15.10 8.11 29.71
C LYS A 346 16.11 7.26 30.48
N ARG A 347 16.81 7.90 31.43
CA ARG A 347 17.71 7.21 32.35
C ARG A 347 16.96 6.09 33.08
N ARG A 348 17.54 4.89 33.10
CA ARG A 348 17.00 3.74 33.84
C ARG A 348 17.03 4.02 35.35
N THR A 349 15.87 4.34 35.89
CA THR A 349 15.52 4.32 37.32
C THR A 349 14.54 3.20 37.60
N LYS A 350 14.32 2.84 38.88
CA LYS A 350 13.31 1.86 39.28
C LYS A 350 11.94 2.18 38.66
N GLU A 351 11.52 3.44 38.75
CA GLU A 351 10.24 3.90 38.20
C GLU A 351 10.14 3.74 36.68
N THR A 352 11.19 4.09 35.93
CA THR A 352 11.18 3.93 34.46
C THR A 352 11.18 2.46 34.06
N VAL A 353 11.91 1.61 34.79
CA VAL A 353 11.97 0.16 34.52
C VAL A 353 10.63 -0.49 34.84
N ASP A 354 10.01 -0.15 35.96
CA ASP A 354 8.67 -0.66 36.33
C ASP A 354 7.60 -0.14 35.36
N THR A 355 7.81 1.01 34.72
CA THR A 355 6.91 1.51 33.66
C THR A 355 7.08 0.73 32.36
N MET A 356 8.32 0.47 31.93
CA MET A 356 8.59 -0.35 30.74
C MET A 356 8.04 -1.78 30.90
N ARG A 357 8.30 -2.44 32.04
CA ARG A 357 7.78 -3.79 32.33
C ARG A 357 6.26 -3.87 32.34
N ARG A 358 5.59 -2.83 32.85
CA ARG A 358 4.13 -2.77 32.82
C ARG A 358 3.61 -2.59 31.39
N ALA A 359 4.27 -1.79 30.58
CA ALA A 359 3.90 -1.61 29.18
C ALA A 359 4.09 -2.91 28.38
N GLU A 360 5.19 -3.64 28.61
CA GLU A 360 5.46 -4.98 28.04
C GLU A 360 4.38 -5.98 28.46
N ALA A 361 4.12 -6.13 29.76
CA ALA A 361 3.08 -7.04 30.25
C ALA A 361 1.66 -6.67 29.78
N ASN A 362 1.41 -5.38 29.49
CA ASN A 362 0.16 -4.93 28.90
C ASN A 362 0.04 -5.26 27.41
N LEU A 363 1.16 -5.37 26.71
CA LEU A 363 1.20 -5.76 25.30
C LEU A 363 1.08 -7.28 25.16
N ASP A 364 1.73 -8.06 26.02
CA ASP A 364 1.68 -9.54 26.02
C ASP A 364 0.26 -10.12 26.13
N ILE A 365 -0.67 -9.36 26.71
CA ILE A 365 -2.07 -9.76 26.90
C ILE A 365 -2.99 -9.34 25.75
N VAL A 366 -2.55 -8.46 24.85
CA VAL A 366 -3.28 -7.99 23.66
C VAL A 366 -3.14 -9.01 22.55
#